data_AF-A0A7W4ZUU3-F1
#
_entry.id   AF-A0A7W4ZUU3-F1
#
_cell.length_a   1.000
_cell.length_b   1.000
_cell.length_c   1.000
_cell.angle_alpha   90.00
_cell.angle_beta   90.00
_cell.angle_gamma   90.00
#
_symmetry.space_group_name_H-M   'P 1'
#
loop_
_entity.id
_entity.type
_entity.pdbx_description
1 polymer ?
#
loop_
_entity_poly.entity_id
_entity_poly.type
_entity_poly.pdbx_seq_one_letter_code
_entity_poly.pdbx_strand_id
1 'polypeptide(L)'
;MQVEIVSALIGAAVAIPAAGVAYAVGRHQAAATVSAARTQAEASHKQWRDNARRSAWLAFIRAADELSMSASKMFRGDLAYAPPIQEEIARLFERLADVEFEGPGEIYALARETQKNVARRIALATVAGPMVAAQRNLTLKVAQARRDIALTGSINAPREATRILEARDDLIALAGERVTIAGTSPPEYLVDSTLAALGPFMQGGDPAHRSALASVAQGFAQLAASTFAAAPAIVAQAHRSLGECGFDGNEIGCLLFSAASGAVPAFEEEFERLRESFNGGRAEFLREAERHLDEPLPVPH
;
A
#
# COMPACT_ATOMS: atom_id res chain seq x y z
N MET A 1 95.15 27.86 -3.50
CA MET A 1 94.11 28.57 -2.74
C MET A 1 93.08 29.32 -3.61
N GLN A 2 93.44 29.97 -4.72
CA GLN A 2 92.44 30.68 -5.56
C GLN A 2 91.47 29.76 -6.33
N VAL A 3 91.90 28.57 -6.76
CA VAL A 3 91.06 27.63 -7.55
C VAL A 3 89.94 27.00 -6.70
N GLU A 4 90.19 26.69 -5.43
CA GLU A 4 89.20 26.08 -4.53
C GLU A 4 88.06 27.05 -4.16
N ILE A 5 88.37 28.35 -4.05
CA ILE A 5 87.37 29.39 -3.77
C ILE A 5 86.43 29.57 -4.96
N VAL A 6 86.96 29.51 -6.20
CA VAL A 6 86.15 29.62 -7.43
C VAL A 6 85.26 28.39 -7.61
N SER A 7 85.76 27.17 -7.34
CA SER A 7 84.96 25.95 -7.39
C SER A 7 83.84 25.93 -6.34
N ALA A 8 84.10 26.42 -5.12
CA ALA A 8 83.08 26.55 -4.08
C ALA A 8 82.02 27.61 -4.41
N LEU A 9 82.41 28.73 -5.03
CA LEU A 9 81.50 29.77 -5.51
C LEU A 9 80.61 29.29 -6.65
N ILE A 10 81.15 28.52 -7.60
CA ILE A 10 80.37 27.91 -8.68
C ILE A 10 79.43 26.84 -8.13
N GLY A 11 79.88 26.00 -7.18
CA GLY A 11 79.04 25.01 -6.50
C GLY A 11 77.87 25.64 -5.74
N ALA A 12 78.10 26.74 -5.02
CA ALA A 12 77.05 27.51 -4.35
C ALA A 12 76.11 28.22 -5.34
N ALA A 13 76.64 28.74 -6.45
CA ALA A 13 75.87 29.41 -7.49
C ALA A 13 74.94 28.45 -8.27
N VAL A 14 75.24 27.16 -8.32
CA VAL A 14 74.38 26.12 -8.90
C VAL A 14 73.40 25.54 -7.86
N ALA A 15 73.82 25.43 -6.60
CA ALA A 15 72.99 24.89 -5.52
C ALA A 15 71.81 25.81 -5.13
N ILE A 16 72.00 27.13 -5.16
CA ILE A 16 70.94 28.10 -4.79
C ILE A 16 69.76 28.09 -5.78
N PRO A 17 69.96 28.16 -7.11
CA PRO A 17 68.89 27.97 -8.09
C PRO A 17 68.28 26.57 -8.05
N ALA A 18 69.10 25.53 -7.87
CA ALA A 18 68.61 24.15 -7.76
C ALA A 18 67.70 23.94 -6.54
N ALA A 19 68.00 24.56 -5.40
CA ALA A 19 67.13 24.56 -4.22
C ALA A 19 65.83 25.33 -4.46
N GLY A 20 65.88 26.45 -5.19
CA GLY A 20 64.69 27.21 -5.60
C GLY A 20 63.76 26.42 -6.54
N VAL A 21 64.34 25.72 -7.52
CA VAL A 21 63.60 24.83 -8.42
C VAL A 21 63.03 23.63 -7.66
N ALA A 22 63.80 23.00 -6.77
CA ALA A 22 63.32 21.89 -5.95
C ALA A 22 62.17 22.30 -5.01
N TYR A 23 62.24 23.49 -4.42
CA TYR A 23 61.17 24.05 -3.60
C TYR A 23 59.91 24.40 -4.43
N ALA A 24 60.09 24.98 -5.61
CA ALA A 24 58.99 25.28 -6.52
C ALA A 24 58.30 24.01 -7.02
N VAL A 25 59.07 23.01 -7.47
CA VAL A 25 58.58 21.68 -7.87
C VAL A 25 57.89 20.98 -6.70
N GLY A 26 58.49 21.03 -5.51
CA GLY A 26 57.89 20.47 -4.29
C GLY A 26 56.56 21.13 -3.90
N ARG A 27 56.43 22.46 -4.05
CA ARG A 27 55.15 23.17 -3.85
C ARG A 27 54.11 22.81 -4.91
N HIS A 28 54.50 22.69 -6.18
CA HIS A 28 53.59 22.29 -7.25
C HIS A 28 53.12 20.83 -7.08
N GLN A 29 54.02 19.93 -6.67
CA GLN A 29 53.68 18.55 -6.34
C GLN A 29 52.76 18.49 -5.12
N ALA A 30 53.06 19.21 -4.03
CA ALA A 30 52.20 19.27 -2.86
C ALA A 30 50.81 19.84 -3.18
N ALA A 31 50.72 20.90 -4.00
CA ALA A 31 49.45 21.46 -4.45
C ALA A 31 48.66 20.47 -5.32
N ALA A 32 49.33 19.75 -6.22
CA ALA A 32 48.72 18.69 -7.03
C ALA A 32 48.22 17.53 -6.16
N THR A 33 48.97 17.11 -5.14
CA THR A 33 48.56 16.06 -4.20
C THR A 33 47.37 16.51 -3.35
N VAL A 34 47.35 17.75 -2.85
CA VAL A 34 46.20 18.29 -2.12
C VAL A 34 44.97 18.39 -3.02
N SER A 35 45.14 18.82 -4.27
CA SER A 35 44.04 18.85 -5.25
C SER A 35 43.50 17.44 -5.53
N ALA A 36 44.38 16.47 -5.78
CA ALA A 36 44.00 15.08 -6.02
C ALA A 36 43.31 14.46 -4.80
N ALA A 37 43.81 14.73 -3.59
CA ALA A 37 43.18 14.27 -2.35
C ALA A 37 41.79 14.89 -2.14
N ARG A 38 41.60 16.17 -2.46
CA ARG A 38 40.27 16.82 -2.43
C ARG A 38 39.32 16.19 -3.43
N THR A 39 39.75 16.03 -4.69
CA THR A 39 38.92 15.38 -5.72
C THR A 39 38.59 13.93 -5.33
N GLN A 40 39.53 13.19 -4.75
CA GLN A 40 39.29 11.83 -4.27
C GLN A 40 38.32 11.79 -3.08
N ALA A 41 38.44 12.74 -2.14
CA ALA A 41 37.52 12.84 -1.00
C ALA A 41 36.11 13.23 -1.46
N GLU A 42 35.97 14.17 -2.40
CA GLU A 42 34.70 14.55 -3.02
C GLU A 42 34.07 13.39 -3.77
N ALA A 43 34.85 12.65 -4.57
CA ALA A 43 34.38 11.46 -5.29
C ALA A 43 33.94 10.35 -4.32
N SER A 44 34.72 10.11 -3.25
CA SER A 44 34.40 9.09 -2.24
C SER A 44 33.15 9.46 -1.45
N HIS A 45 32.98 10.74 -1.10
CA HIS A 45 31.78 11.26 -0.43
C HIS A 45 30.54 11.17 -1.31
N LYS A 46 30.68 11.50 -2.61
CA LYS A 46 29.61 11.35 -3.59
C LYS A 46 29.19 9.89 -3.72
N GLN A 47 30.14 8.97 -3.90
CA GLN A 47 29.88 7.54 -4.00
C GLN A 47 29.20 6.99 -2.74
N TRP A 48 29.63 7.43 -1.55
CA TRP A 48 28.99 7.05 -0.29
C TRP A 48 27.52 7.51 -0.22
N ARG A 49 27.26 8.77 -0.56
CA ARG A 49 25.88 9.31 -0.60
C ARG A 49 25.00 8.60 -1.62
N ASP A 50 25.51 8.35 -2.82
CA ASP A 50 24.74 7.68 -3.87
C ASP A 50 24.41 6.24 -3.48
N ASN A 51 25.32 5.54 -2.80
CA ASN A 51 25.06 4.20 -2.26
C ASN A 51 24.00 4.22 -1.14
N ALA A 52 24.06 5.19 -0.22
CA ALA A 52 23.08 5.34 0.86
C ALA A 52 21.67 5.63 0.30
N ARG A 53 21.57 6.60 -0.61
CA ARG A 53 20.34 6.94 -1.34
C ARG A 53 19.77 5.76 -2.10
N ARG A 54 20.61 5.09 -2.90
CA ARG A 54 20.20 3.89 -3.66
C ARG A 54 19.63 2.82 -2.75
N SER A 55 20.27 2.56 -1.62
CA SER A 55 19.79 1.57 -0.65
C SER A 55 18.44 1.97 -0.06
N ALA A 56 18.31 3.21 0.41
CA ALA A 56 17.07 3.75 1.01
C ALA A 56 15.90 3.74 0.01
N TRP A 57 16.12 4.27 -1.19
CA TRP A 57 15.08 4.42 -2.21
C TRP A 57 14.63 3.07 -2.77
N LEU A 58 15.56 2.13 -2.95
CA LEU A 58 15.24 0.76 -3.35
C LEU A 58 14.47 0.02 -2.26
N ALA A 59 14.85 0.19 -0.98
CA ALA A 59 14.14 -0.43 0.13
C ALA A 59 12.72 0.13 0.26
N PHE A 60 12.53 1.44 0.07
CA PHE A 60 11.22 2.08 0.05
C PHE A 60 10.32 1.52 -1.05
N ILE A 61 10.79 1.49 -2.31
CA ILE A 61 9.94 1.05 -3.41
C ILE A 61 9.59 -0.44 -3.31
N ARG A 62 10.51 -1.28 -2.81
CA ARG A 62 10.22 -2.70 -2.54
C ARG A 62 9.16 -2.87 -1.47
N ALA A 63 9.27 -2.14 -0.35
CA ALA A 63 8.25 -2.17 0.70
C ALA A 63 6.89 -1.68 0.20
N ALA A 64 6.87 -0.65 -0.67
CA ALA A 64 5.65 -0.14 -1.28
C ALA A 64 5.02 -1.15 -2.27
N ASP A 65 5.83 -1.81 -3.10
CA ASP A 65 5.40 -2.86 -4.03
C ASP A 65 4.85 -4.08 -3.28
N GLU A 66 5.54 -4.54 -2.24
CA GLU A 66 5.10 -5.64 -1.35
C GLU A 66 3.73 -5.33 -0.74
N LEU A 67 3.58 -4.17 -0.09
CA LEU A 67 2.34 -3.78 0.56
C LEU A 67 1.21 -3.54 -0.46
N SER A 68 1.51 -3.02 -1.64
CA SER A 68 0.57 -2.88 -2.77
C SER A 68 0.06 -4.25 -3.27
N MET A 69 0.94 -5.25 -3.33
CA MET A 69 0.55 -6.63 -3.65
C MET A 69 -0.33 -7.24 -2.55
N SER A 70 0.02 -7.01 -1.28
CA SER A 70 -0.79 -7.43 -0.13
C SER A 70 -2.19 -6.80 -0.20
N ALA A 71 -2.29 -5.50 -0.49
CA ALA A 71 -3.57 -4.82 -0.69
C ALA A 71 -4.41 -5.50 -1.79
N SER A 72 -3.80 -5.86 -2.93
CA SER A 72 -4.50 -6.55 -4.01
C SER A 72 -4.96 -7.97 -3.64
N LYS A 73 -4.24 -8.69 -2.78
CA LYS A 73 -4.69 -10.00 -2.27
C LYS A 73 -5.83 -9.82 -1.27
N MET A 74 -5.71 -8.83 -0.39
CA MET A 74 -6.74 -8.50 0.60
C MET A 74 -8.05 -8.09 -0.05
N PHE A 75 -8.00 -7.23 -1.06
CA PHE A 75 -9.19 -6.78 -1.79
C PHE A 75 -9.92 -7.95 -2.48
N ARG A 76 -9.18 -8.95 -2.96
CA ARG A 76 -9.75 -10.18 -3.54
C ARG A 76 -10.31 -11.16 -2.50
N GLY A 77 -10.12 -10.89 -1.22
CA GLY A 77 -10.48 -11.80 -0.14
C GLY A 77 -9.49 -12.95 0.07
N ASP A 78 -8.35 -12.94 -0.61
CA ASP A 78 -7.35 -14.02 -0.53
C ASP A 78 -6.39 -13.85 0.66
N LEU A 79 -6.46 -12.70 1.36
CA LEU A 79 -5.60 -12.36 2.50
C LEU A 79 -6.39 -11.54 3.53
N ALA A 80 -6.36 -11.95 4.79
CA ALA A 80 -6.97 -11.19 5.87
C ALA A 80 -6.03 -10.09 6.40
N TYR A 81 -6.60 -9.01 6.93
CA TYR A 81 -5.83 -8.05 7.72
C TYR A 81 -5.35 -8.72 9.01
N ALA A 82 -4.04 -8.78 9.21
CA ALA A 82 -3.39 -9.54 10.28
C ALA A 82 -2.07 -8.87 10.69
N PRO A 83 -1.45 -9.25 11.83
CA PRO A 83 -0.20 -8.65 12.30
C PRO A 83 0.92 -8.53 11.24
N PRO A 84 1.14 -9.50 10.32
CA PRO A 84 2.14 -9.34 9.27
C PRO A 84 1.90 -8.12 8.37
N ILE A 85 0.65 -7.75 8.10
CA ILE A 85 0.31 -6.55 7.32
C ILE A 85 0.64 -5.28 8.10
N GLN A 86 0.48 -5.29 9.42
CA GLN A 86 0.88 -4.17 10.28
C GLN A 86 2.40 -3.97 10.26
N GLU A 87 3.16 -5.07 10.26
CA GLU A 87 4.61 -5.03 10.10
C GLU A 87 5.03 -4.48 8.73
N GLU A 88 4.34 -4.86 7.64
CA GLU A 88 4.59 -4.30 6.31
C GLU A 88 4.29 -2.78 6.25
N ILE A 89 3.21 -2.33 6.90
CA ILE A 89 2.88 -0.90 7.03
C ILE A 89 3.97 -0.17 7.80
N ALA A 90 4.37 -0.68 8.97
CA ALA A 90 5.42 -0.08 9.79
C ALA A 90 6.74 0.00 9.03
N ARG A 91 7.12 -1.07 8.33
CA ARG A 91 8.31 -1.12 7.48
C ARG A 91 8.26 -0.04 6.39
N LEU A 92 7.11 0.19 5.74
CA LEU A 92 6.98 1.25 4.74
C LEU A 92 7.22 2.64 5.35
N PHE A 93 6.72 2.91 6.56
CA PHE A 93 6.98 4.17 7.25
C PHE A 93 8.46 4.34 7.63
N GLU A 94 9.10 3.29 8.13
CA GLU A 94 10.55 3.30 8.39
C GLU A 94 11.34 3.63 7.12
N ARG A 95 10.99 2.99 5.99
CA ARG A 95 11.67 3.28 4.71
C ARG A 95 11.38 4.68 4.18
N LEU A 96 10.21 5.23 4.43
CA LEU A 96 9.92 6.63 4.08
C LEU A 96 10.82 7.59 4.88
N ALA A 97 11.07 7.29 6.16
CA ALA A 97 12.00 8.08 6.97
C ALA A 97 13.44 7.99 6.46
N ASP A 98 13.88 6.81 6.00
CA ASP A 98 15.19 6.64 5.34
C ASP A 98 15.28 7.53 4.07
N VAL A 99 14.20 7.60 3.28
CA VAL A 99 14.14 8.50 2.10
C VAL A 99 14.15 9.97 2.50
N GLU A 100 13.48 10.35 3.59
CA GLU A 100 13.50 11.73 4.11
C GLU A 100 14.90 12.17 4.52
N PHE A 101 15.65 11.26 5.16
CA PHE A 101 16.99 11.54 5.65
C PHE A 101 18.03 11.62 4.52
N GLU A 102 17.96 10.71 3.54
CA GLU A 102 18.97 10.59 2.48
C GLU A 102 18.64 11.37 1.20
N GLY A 103 17.34 11.63 0.97
CA GLY A 103 16.80 12.10 -0.30
C GLY A 103 16.64 13.63 -0.39
N PRO A 104 16.71 14.19 -1.60
CA PRO A 104 16.26 15.56 -1.83
C PRO A 104 14.73 15.67 -1.63
N GLY A 105 14.25 16.89 -1.39
CA GLY A 105 12.85 17.14 -1.04
C GLY A 105 11.85 16.66 -2.09
N GLU A 106 12.23 16.69 -3.36
CA GLU A 106 11.44 16.21 -4.50
C GLU A 106 11.22 14.70 -4.43
N ILE A 107 12.27 13.92 -4.16
CA ILE A 107 12.20 12.46 -3.99
C ILE A 107 11.35 12.11 -2.79
N TYR A 108 11.53 12.81 -1.67
CA TYR A 108 10.71 12.59 -0.47
C TYR A 108 9.23 12.91 -0.70
N ALA A 109 8.92 14.00 -1.41
CA ALA A 109 7.54 14.35 -1.74
C ALA A 109 6.85 13.25 -2.57
N LEU A 110 7.55 12.71 -3.57
CA LEU A 110 7.06 11.60 -4.40
C LEU A 110 6.90 10.30 -3.59
N ALA A 111 7.86 9.98 -2.72
CA ALA A 111 7.78 8.83 -1.82
C ALA A 111 6.59 8.95 -0.87
N ARG A 112 6.37 10.13 -0.29
CA ARG A 112 5.25 10.40 0.62
C ARG A 112 3.91 10.24 -0.09
N GLU A 113 3.78 10.71 -1.34
CA GLU A 113 2.54 10.55 -2.10
C GLU A 113 2.29 9.07 -2.47
N THR A 114 3.35 8.36 -2.86
CA THR A 114 3.30 6.91 -3.10
C THR A 114 2.84 6.15 -1.85
N GLN A 115 3.39 6.48 -0.68
CA GLN A 115 3.01 5.89 0.60
C GLN A 115 1.52 6.13 0.93
N LYS A 116 1.01 7.35 0.73
CA LYS A 116 -0.42 7.64 0.94
C LYS A 116 -1.31 6.81 0.03
N ASN A 117 -0.94 6.65 -1.24
CA ASN A 117 -1.70 5.85 -2.19
C ASN A 117 -1.76 4.38 -1.77
N VAL A 118 -0.64 3.79 -1.35
CA VAL A 118 -0.63 2.41 -0.82
C VAL A 118 -1.46 2.30 0.46
N ALA A 119 -1.35 3.26 1.39
CA ALA A 119 -2.13 3.26 2.62
C ALA A 119 -3.64 3.34 2.35
N ARG A 120 -4.08 4.18 1.40
CA ARG A 120 -5.47 4.25 0.95
C ARG A 120 -5.95 2.92 0.36
N ARG A 121 -5.11 2.25 -0.44
CA ARG A 121 -5.42 0.92 -1.00
C ARG A 121 -5.59 -0.13 0.09
N ILE A 122 -4.72 -0.15 1.10
CA ILE A 122 -4.84 -1.07 2.24
C ILE A 122 -6.12 -0.80 3.02
N ALA A 123 -6.43 0.46 3.31
CA ALA A 123 -7.66 0.83 4.01
C ALA A 123 -8.90 0.35 3.24
N LEU A 124 -8.96 0.63 1.93
CA LEU A 124 -10.06 0.18 1.08
C LEU A 124 -10.14 -1.35 0.99
N ALA A 125 -9.00 -2.03 0.77
CA ALA A 125 -8.94 -3.49 0.72
C ALA A 125 -9.39 -4.16 2.03
N THR A 126 -9.12 -3.53 3.17
CA THR A 126 -9.54 -4.05 4.48
C THR A 126 -11.05 -4.00 4.64
N VAL A 127 -11.70 -2.95 4.13
CA VAL A 127 -13.16 -2.79 4.20
C VAL A 127 -13.89 -3.60 3.13
N ALA A 128 -13.43 -3.51 1.88
CA ALA A 128 -14.09 -4.12 0.73
C ALA A 128 -13.77 -5.62 0.58
N GLY A 129 -12.59 -6.07 1.00
CA GLY A 129 -12.12 -7.46 0.85
C GLY A 129 -13.10 -8.51 1.39
N PRO A 130 -13.59 -8.38 2.64
CA PRO A 130 -14.60 -9.28 3.19
C PRO A 130 -15.91 -9.31 2.38
N MET A 131 -16.32 -8.17 1.83
CA MET A 131 -17.52 -8.05 1.00
C MET A 131 -17.36 -8.79 -0.33
N VAL A 132 -16.23 -8.57 -1.00
CA VAL A 132 -15.86 -9.27 -2.24
C VAL A 132 -15.75 -10.78 -2.00
N ALA A 133 -15.15 -11.19 -0.88
CA ALA A 133 -15.03 -12.60 -0.50
C ALA A 133 -16.40 -13.26 -0.31
N ALA A 134 -17.30 -12.62 0.44
CA ALA A 134 -18.64 -13.13 0.69
C ALA A 134 -19.47 -13.23 -0.60
N GLN A 135 -19.39 -12.22 -1.47
CA GLN A 135 -20.04 -12.25 -2.80
C GLN A 135 -19.50 -13.38 -3.68
N ARG A 136 -18.19 -13.62 -3.67
CA ARG A 136 -17.56 -14.72 -4.40
C ARG A 136 -18.02 -16.07 -3.87
N ASN A 137 -18.08 -16.24 -2.55
CA ASN A 137 -18.59 -17.46 -1.92
C ASN A 137 -20.05 -17.72 -2.33
N LEU A 138 -20.92 -16.71 -2.24
CA LEU A 138 -22.31 -16.80 -2.71
C LEU A 138 -22.39 -17.18 -4.19
N THR A 139 -21.58 -16.56 -5.04
CA THR A 139 -21.55 -16.85 -6.49
C THR A 139 -21.18 -18.31 -6.76
N LEU A 140 -20.18 -18.84 -6.05
CA LEU A 140 -19.78 -20.24 -6.16
C LEU A 140 -20.89 -21.20 -5.70
N LYS A 141 -21.50 -20.92 -4.54
CA LYS A 141 -22.63 -21.71 -4.02
C LYS A 141 -23.82 -21.71 -5.00
N VAL A 142 -24.15 -20.56 -5.60
CA VAL A 142 -25.22 -20.44 -6.61
C VAL A 142 -24.89 -21.24 -7.87
N ALA A 143 -23.64 -21.17 -8.36
CA ALA A 143 -23.22 -21.94 -9.52
C ALA A 143 -23.32 -23.46 -9.26
N GLN A 144 -22.92 -23.89 -8.07
CA GLN A 144 -23.04 -25.29 -7.64
C GLN A 144 -24.50 -25.72 -7.52
N ALA A 145 -25.34 -24.93 -6.85
CA ALA A 145 -26.77 -25.19 -6.72
C ALA A 145 -27.46 -25.35 -8.09
N ARG A 146 -27.14 -24.49 -9.06
CA ARG A 146 -27.66 -24.58 -10.44
C ARG A 146 -27.22 -25.88 -11.13
N ARG A 147 -25.96 -26.27 -10.94
CA ARG A 147 -25.44 -27.53 -11.48
C ARG A 147 -26.16 -28.74 -10.86
N ASP A 148 -26.34 -28.75 -9.55
CA ASP A 148 -26.97 -29.87 -8.84
C ASP A 148 -28.43 -30.07 -9.29
N ILE A 149 -29.20 -28.98 -9.41
CA ILE A 149 -30.58 -29.01 -9.93
C ILE A 149 -30.62 -29.54 -11.37
N ALA A 150 -29.66 -29.14 -12.21
CA ALA A 150 -29.57 -29.62 -13.59
C ALA A 150 -29.27 -31.13 -13.67
N LEU A 151 -28.51 -31.67 -12.71
CA LEU A 151 -28.12 -33.09 -12.66
C LEU A 151 -29.21 -34.00 -12.07
N THR A 152 -29.98 -33.53 -11.09
CA THR A 152 -31.02 -34.33 -10.42
C THR A 152 -32.41 -34.15 -11.04
N GLY A 153 -32.59 -33.11 -11.85
CA GLY A 153 -33.90 -32.65 -12.30
C GLY A 153 -34.63 -31.85 -11.21
N SER A 154 -35.41 -30.84 -11.62
CA SER A 154 -36.07 -29.87 -10.72
C SER A 154 -36.93 -30.50 -9.62
N ILE A 155 -37.60 -31.62 -9.92
CA ILE A 155 -38.49 -32.33 -8.98
C ILE A 155 -37.72 -33.01 -7.83
N ASN A 156 -36.46 -33.38 -8.07
CA ASN A 156 -35.58 -34.00 -7.07
C ASN A 156 -34.42 -33.08 -6.66
N ALA A 157 -34.58 -31.77 -6.87
CA ALA A 157 -33.58 -30.79 -6.50
C ALA A 157 -33.17 -30.93 -5.04
N PRO A 158 -31.86 -30.98 -4.72
CA PRO A 158 -31.41 -30.96 -3.35
C PRO A 158 -31.95 -29.72 -2.64
N ARG A 159 -32.57 -29.92 -1.47
CA ARG A 159 -33.17 -28.84 -0.67
C ARG A 159 -32.20 -27.68 -0.42
N GLU A 160 -30.93 -28.00 -0.25
CA GLU A 160 -29.86 -27.00 -0.08
C GLU A 160 -29.66 -26.14 -1.34
N ALA A 161 -29.70 -26.74 -2.53
CA ALA A 161 -29.56 -26.02 -3.78
C ALA A 161 -30.71 -25.03 -4.00
N THR A 162 -31.94 -25.43 -3.70
CA THR A 162 -33.11 -24.53 -3.78
C THR A 162 -32.99 -23.36 -2.80
N ARG A 163 -32.58 -23.62 -1.55
CA ARG A 163 -32.38 -22.58 -0.53
C ARG A 163 -31.33 -21.55 -0.92
N ILE A 164 -30.23 -21.97 -1.53
CA ILE A 164 -29.18 -21.07 -2.01
C ILE A 164 -29.72 -20.11 -3.08
N LEU A 165 -30.60 -20.60 -3.97
CA LEU A 165 -31.25 -19.76 -4.98
C LEU A 165 -32.26 -18.80 -4.34
N GLU A 166 -33.06 -19.26 -3.38
CA GLU A 166 -33.98 -18.41 -2.61
C GLU A 166 -33.24 -17.29 -1.87
N ALA A 167 -32.14 -17.62 -1.18
CA ALA A 167 -31.31 -16.64 -0.47
C ALA A 167 -30.70 -15.59 -1.42
N ARG A 168 -30.30 -16.00 -2.63
CA ARG A 168 -29.84 -15.08 -3.68
C ARG A 168 -30.97 -14.17 -4.14
N ASP A 169 -32.16 -14.71 -4.38
CA ASP A 169 -33.29 -13.94 -4.89
C ASP A 169 -33.81 -12.95 -3.84
N ASP A 170 -33.75 -13.30 -2.54
CA ASP A 170 -34.00 -12.38 -1.43
C ASP A 170 -33.02 -11.19 -1.42
N LEU A 171 -31.73 -11.44 -1.70
CA LEU A 171 -30.73 -10.37 -1.83
C LEU A 171 -30.96 -9.48 -3.07
N ILE A 172 -31.47 -10.04 -4.16
CA ILE A 172 -31.84 -9.28 -5.36
C ILE A 172 -33.06 -8.40 -5.09
N ALA A 173 -34.06 -8.94 -4.39
CA ALA A 173 -35.23 -8.18 -3.96
C ALA A 173 -34.82 -6.99 -3.09
N LEU A 174 -33.91 -7.20 -2.14
CA LEU A 174 -33.33 -6.13 -1.33
C LEU A 174 -32.62 -5.05 -2.18
N ALA A 175 -31.87 -5.46 -3.21
CA ALA A 175 -31.21 -4.52 -4.12
C ALA A 175 -32.21 -3.71 -4.98
N GLY A 176 -33.41 -4.23 -5.23
CA GLY A 176 -34.50 -3.51 -5.92
C GLY A 176 -35.10 -2.37 -5.09
N GLU A 177 -35.02 -2.44 -3.77
CA GLU A 177 -35.57 -1.45 -2.83
C GLU A 177 -34.62 -0.27 -2.53
N ARG A 178 -33.46 -0.21 -3.19
CA ARG A 178 -32.42 0.82 -2.98
C ARG A 178 -32.87 2.25 -3.24
N VAL A 179 -33.93 2.45 -4.02
CA VAL A 179 -34.39 3.79 -4.44
C VAL A 179 -35.24 4.47 -3.35
N THR A 180 -35.71 3.73 -2.35
CA THR A 180 -36.69 4.17 -1.34
C THR A 180 -36.06 4.70 -0.04
N ILE A 181 -34.80 5.19 -0.10
CA ILE A 181 -33.99 5.48 1.09
C ILE A 181 -34.02 6.99 1.43
N ALA A 182 -34.89 7.37 2.36
CA ALA A 182 -34.74 8.59 3.16
C ALA A 182 -35.45 8.45 4.52
N GLY A 183 -34.71 8.63 5.63
CA GLY A 183 -35.26 9.20 6.86
C GLY A 183 -35.62 8.29 8.05
N THR A 184 -35.17 7.03 8.13
CA THR A 184 -35.47 6.17 9.31
C THR A 184 -34.23 5.65 10.02
N SER A 185 -34.34 5.51 11.34
CA SER A 185 -33.26 5.05 12.20
C SER A 185 -33.05 3.53 12.08
N PRO A 186 -31.79 3.06 12.10
CA PRO A 186 -31.45 1.67 11.87
C PRO A 186 -31.84 0.71 13.01
N PRO A 187 -32.21 -0.56 12.72
CA PRO A 187 -32.30 -1.62 13.73
C PRO A 187 -30.94 -1.98 14.32
N GLU A 188 -30.87 -2.23 15.64
CA GLU A 188 -29.62 -2.50 16.38
C GLU A 188 -28.81 -3.69 15.82
N TYR A 189 -29.47 -4.80 15.47
CA TYR A 189 -28.78 -6.00 14.97
C TYR A 189 -27.98 -5.79 13.67
N LEU A 190 -28.37 -4.81 12.85
CA LEU A 190 -27.66 -4.46 11.60
C LEU A 190 -26.46 -3.56 11.87
N VAL A 191 -26.56 -2.73 12.90
CA VAL A 191 -25.44 -1.95 13.40
C VAL A 191 -24.40 -2.90 13.98
N ASP A 192 -24.83 -3.86 14.81
CA ASP A 192 -23.96 -4.87 15.42
C ASP A 192 -23.29 -5.77 14.38
N SER A 193 -24.02 -6.22 13.35
CA SER A 193 -23.46 -7.06 12.28
C SER A 193 -22.45 -6.31 11.41
N THR A 194 -22.69 -5.03 11.12
CA THR A 194 -21.75 -4.20 10.35
C THR A 194 -20.51 -3.85 11.17
N LEU A 195 -20.68 -3.59 12.47
CA LEU A 195 -19.57 -3.38 13.41
C LEU A 195 -18.76 -4.67 13.61
N ALA A 196 -19.38 -5.85 13.57
CA ALA A 196 -18.69 -7.15 13.63
C ALA A 196 -17.82 -7.38 12.38
N ALA A 197 -18.34 -7.07 11.19
CA ALA A 197 -17.58 -7.14 9.93
C ALA A 197 -16.37 -6.18 9.92
N LEU A 198 -16.48 -5.03 10.59
CA LEU A 198 -15.41 -4.05 10.76
C LEU A 198 -14.58 -4.28 12.05
N GLY A 199 -14.94 -5.28 12.85
CA GLY A 199 -14.31 -5.62 14.13
C GLY A 199 -12.81 -5.90 14.04
N PRO A 200 -12.34 -6.72 13.07
CA PRO A 200 -10.91 -6.97 12.88
C PRO A 200 -10.09 -5.69 12.62
N PHE A 201 -10.69 -4.68 11.97
CA PHE A 201 -10.07 -3.38 11.73
C PHE A 201 -9.98 -2.52 13.01
N MET A 202 -11.02 -2.55 13.85
CA MET A 202 -11.02 -1.84 15.14
C MET A 202 -10.05 -2.47 16.15
N GLN A 203 -9.87 -3.80 16.10
CA GLN A 203 -8.98 -4.52 17.01
C GLN A 203 -7.51 -4.42 16.59
N GLY A 204 -7.23 -4.33 15.28
CA GLY A 204 -5.87 -4.15 14.75
C GLY A 204 -5.37 -2.71 14.74
N GLY A 205 -6.23 -1.71 14.95
CA GLY A 205 -5.82 -0.30 15.03
C GLY A 205 -5.07 0.04 16.33
N ASP A 206 -4.09 0.93 16.23
CA ASP A 206 -3.49 1.63 17.36
C ASP A 206 -4.60 2.17 18.28
N PRO A 207 -4.58 1.90 19.60
CA PRO A 207 -5.55 2.43 20.56
C PRO A 207 -5.92 3.90 20.35
N ALA A 208 -4.95 4.74 19.95
CA ALA A 208 -5.17 6.17 19.68
C ALA A 208 -6.16 6.46 18.54
N HIS A 209 -6.28 5.56 17.57
CA HIS A 209 -7.11 5.74 16.38
C HIS A 209 -8.42 4.93 16.42
N ARG A 210 -8.58 4.02 17.39
CA ARG A 210 -9.77 3.16 17.51
C ARG A 210 -11.08 3.94 17.58
N SER A 211 -11.09 5.10 18.23
CA SER A 211 -12.29 5.95 18.32
C SER A 211 -12.70 6.49 16.94
N ALA A 212 -11.74 6.95 16.13
CA ALA A 212 -12.02 7.45 14.78
C ALA A 212 -12.45 6.30 13.85
N LEU A 213 -11.81 5.14 13.94
CA LEU A 213 -12.20 3.95 13.19
C LEU A 213 -13.58 3.43 13.59
N ALA A 214 -13.91 3.48 14.89
CA ALA A 214 -15.24 3.14 15.39
C ALA A 214 -16.31 4.14 14.89
N SER A 215 -16.02 5.44 14.83
CA SER A 215 -16.93 6.43 14.24
C SER A 215 -17.17 6.22 12.75
N VAL A 216 -16.13 5.86 11.98
CA VAL A 216 -16.28 5.51 10.55
C VAL A 216 -17.08 4.23 10.38
N ALA A 217 -16.79 3.19 11.19
CA ALA A 217 -17.52 1.94 11.18
C ALA A 217 -19.00 2.12 11.57
N GLN A 218 -19.26 2.97 12.56
CA GLN A 218 -20.60 3.37 12.97
C GLN A 218 -21.30 4.17 11.87
N GLY A 219 -20.59 5.04 11.14
CA GLY A 219 -21.12 5.74 9.97
C GLY A 219 -21.52 4.77 8.85
N PHE A 220 -20.68 3.78 8.52
CA PHE A 220 -21.04 2.73 7.56
C PHE A 220 -22.21 1.88 8.03
N ALA A 221 -22.24 1.52 9.32
CA ALA A 221 -23.34 0.79 9.94
C ALA A 221 -24.66 1.57 9.90
N GLN A 222 -24.63 2.89 10.15
CA GLN A 222 -25.79 3.76 10.05
C GLN A 222 -26.28 3.90 8.60
N LEU A 223 -25.37 3.99 7.63
CA LEU A 223 -25.69 4.07 6.19
C LEU A 223 -26.30 2.76 5.67
N ALA A 224 -25.72 1.64 6.11
CA ALA A 224 -26.27 0.31 5.89
C ALA A 224 -27.69 0.22 6.45
N ALA A 225 -27.86 0.64 7.71
CA ALA A 225 -29.08 0.37 8.41
C ALA A 225 -30.19 1.43 8.23
N SER A 226 -29.87 2.62 7.73
CA SER A 226 -30.85 3.51 7.09
C SER A 226 -31.37 2.94 5.77
N THR A 227 -30.54 2.18 5.05
CA THR A 227 -30.98 1.45 3.85
C THR A 227 -31.91 0.30 4.23
N PHE A 228 -31.61 -0.38 5.34
CA PHE A 228 -32.41 -1.50 5.84
C PHE A 228 -33.72 -1.09 6.54
N ALA A 229 -33.80 0.12 7.11
CA ALA A 229 -35.00 0.60 7.80
C ALA A 229 -36.20 0.83 6.87
N ALA A 230 -35.97 0.99 5.56
CA ALA A 230 -37.03 1.07 4.56
C ALA A 230 -37.67 -0.29 4.22
N ALA A 231 -36.98 -1.42 4.49
CA ALA A 231 -37.42 -2.77 4.10
C ALA A 231 -37.12 -3.86 5.15
N PRO A 232 -37.54 -3.69 6.43
CA PRO A 232 -37.11 -4.56 7.54
C PRO A 232 -37.52 -6.03 7.38
N ALA A 233 -38.67 -6.30 6.74
CA ALA A 233 -39.12 -7.66 6.50
C ALA A 233 -38.25 -8.40 5.46
N ILE A 234 -37.84 -7.71 4.39
CA ILE A 234 -36.99 -8.27 3.32
C ILE A 234 -35.59 -8.56 3.87
N VAL A 235 -35.06 -7.66 4.71
CA VAL A 235 -33.75 -7.84 5.36
C VAL A 235 -33.76 -9.02 6.33
N ALA A 236 -34.78 -9.12 7.19
CA ALA A 236 -34.93 -10.25 8.10
C ALA A 236 -35.09 -11.57 7.35
N GLN A 237 -35.81 -11.56 6.22
CA GLN A 237 -35.95 -12.71 5.36
C GLN A 237 -34.59 -13.12 4.74
N ALA A 238 -33.89 -12.19 4.09
CA ALA A 238 -32.56 -12.45 3.51
C ALA A 238 -31.56 -12.95 4.55
N HIS A 239 -31.54 -12.36 5.75
CA HIS A 239 -30.70 -12.82 6.86
C HIS A 239 -31.01 -14.28 7.25
N ARG A 240 -32.29 -14.64 7.40
CA ARG A 240 -32.69 -16.02 7.71
C ARG A 240 -32.30 -16.99 6.59
N SER A 241 -32.60 -16.65 5.34
CA SER A 241 -32.29 -17.48 4.17
C SER A 241 -30.79 -17.77 4.05
N LEU A 242 -29.95 -16.76 4.27
CA LEU A 242 -28.49 -16.93 4.29
C LEU A 242 -28.01 -17.79 5.47
N GLY A 243 -28.59 -17.59 6.66
CA GLY A 243 -28.30 -18.45 7.82
C GLY A 243 -28.63 -19.92 7.58
N GLU A 244 -29.75 -20.21 6.91
CA GLU A 244 -30.12 -21.58 6.52
C GLU A 244 -29.18 -22.19 5.47
N CYS A 245 -28.44 -21.36 4.72
CA CYS A 245 -27.43 -21.78 3.74
C CYS A 245 -26.02 -21.93 4.34
N GLY A 246 -25.89 -21.79 5.67
CA GLY A 246 -24.62 -21.98 6.38
C GLY A 246 -23.60 -20.87 6.16
N PHE A 247 -24.04 -19.65 5.83
CA PHE A 247 -23.17 -18.47 5.91
C PHE A 247 -23.00 -18.05 7.38
N ASP A 248 -21.80 -17.61 7.74
CA ASP A 248 -21.58 -17.06 9.08
C ASP A 248 -22.11 -15.62 9.22
N GLY A 249 -22.17 -15.11 10.45
CA GLY A 249 -22.72 -13.78 10.72
C GLY A 249 -21.97 -12.63 10.03
N ASN A 250 -20.66 -12.77 9.81
CA ASN A 250 -19.86 -11.76 9.11
C ASN A 250 -20.17 -11.79 7.61
N GLU A 251 -20.23 -12.99 7.01
CA GLU A 251 -20.60 -13.16 5.60
C GLU A 251 -22.01 -12.63 5.32
N ILE A 252 -22.96 -12.92 6.22
CA ILE A 252 -24.34 -12.41 6.14
C ILE A 252 -24.33 -10.88 6.18
N GLY A 253 -23.64 -10.27 7.14
CA GLY A 253 -23.51 -8.82 7.26
C GLY A 253 -22.93 -8.18 6.00
N CYS A 254 -21.85 -8.76 5.46
CA CYS A 254 -21.20 -8.31 4.22
C CYS A 254 -22.12 -8.42 3.00
N LEU A 255 -22.85 -9.52 2.84
CA LEU A 255 -23.78 -9.73 1.73
C LEU A 255 -24.97 -8.77 1.79
N LEU A 256 -25.58 -8.61 2.98
CA LEU A 256 -26.67 -7.67 3.19
C LEU A 256 -26.20 -6.23 2.92
N PHE A 257 -25.04 -5.82 3.45
CA PHE A 257 -24.49 -4.49 3.22
C PHE A 257 -24.25 -4.24 1.74
N SER A 258 -23.63 -5.20 1.03
CA SER A 258 -23.33 -5.07 -0.38
C SER A 258 -24.59 -5.01 -1.25
N ALA A 259 -25.60 -5.81 -0.90
CA ALA A 259 -26.89 -5.84 -1.58
C ALA A 259 -27.71 -4.57 -1.31
N ALA A 260 -27.64 -4.00 -0.12
CA ALA A 260 -28.31 -2.75 0.22
C ALA A 260 -27.62 -1.50 -0.35
N SER A 261 -26.30 -1.38 -0.19
CA SER A 261 -25.57 -0.16 -0.58
C SER A 261 -25.25 -0.09 -2.07
N GLY A 262 -25.05 -1.25 -2.72
CA GLY A 262 -24.44 -1.27 -4.05
C GLY A 262 -23.01 -0.74 -4.07
N ALA A 263 -22.31 -0.75 -2.93
CA ALA A 263 -20.99 -0.12 -2.80
C ALA A 263 -19.85 -0.89 -3.48
N VAL A 264 -20.01 -2.20 -3.70
CA VAL A 264 -18.90 -3.04 -4.22
C VAL A 264 -18.35 -2.56 -5.57
N PRO A 265 -19.16 -2.27 -6.61
CA PRO A 265 -18.65 -1.71 -7.86
C PRO A 265 -17.89 -0.39 -7.68
N ALA A 266 -18.35 0.49 -6.77
CA ALA A 266 -17.66 1.75 -6.48
C ALA A 266 -16.32 1.51 -5.75
N PHE A 267 -16.25 0.50 -4.88
CA PHE A 267 -15.00 0.09 -4.25
C PHE A 267 -14.03 -0.52 -5.26
N GLU A 268 -14.51 -1.31 -6.23
CA GLU A 268 -13.69 -1.86 -7.31
C GLU A 268 -13.11 -0.75 -8.19
N GLU A 269 -13.93 0.21 -8.62
CA GLU A 269 -13.49 1.37 -9.40
C GLU A 269 -12.45 2.20 -8.65
N GLU A 270 -12.73 2.53 -7.38
CA GLU A 270 -11.81 3.30 -6.55
C GLU A 270 -10.50 2.54 -6.29
N PHE A 271 -10.56 1.23 -6.08
CA PHE A 271 -9.37 0.41 -5.87
C PHE A 271 -8.48 0.37 -7.12
N GLU A 272 -9.06 0.27 -8.31
CA GLU A 272 -8.34 0.35 -9.57
C GLU A 272 -7.76 1.74 -9.81
N ARG A 273 -8.52 2.81 -9.55
CA ARG A 273 -8.02 4.19 -9.63
C ARG A 273 -6.81 4.42 -8.73
N LEU A 274 -6.85 3.89 -7.51
CA LEU A 274 -5.72 3.96 -6.59
C LEU A 274 -4.52 3.10 -7.05
N ARG A 275 -4.76 1.97 -7.73
CA ARG A 275 -3.70 1.16 -8.34
C ARG A 275 -2.99 1.93 -9.46
N GLU A 276 -3.73 2.59 -10.32
CA GLU A 276 -3.17 3.44 -11.38
C GLU A 276 -2.38 4.62 -10.80
N SER A 277 -2.94 5.28 -9.78
CA SER A 277 -2.26 6.38 -9.08
C SER A 277 -0.96 5.92 -8.40
N PHE A 278 -0.96 4.74 -7.78
CA PHE A 278 0.25 4.12 -7.24
C PHE A 278 1.29 3.84 -8.34
N ASN A 279 0.89 3.22 -9.45
CA ASN A 279 1.80 2.91 -10.55
C ASN A 279 2.40 4.17 -11.18
N GLY A 280 1.59 5.24 -11.32
CA GLY A 280 2.03 6.55 -11.76
C GLY A 280 3.06 7.17 -10.82
N GLY A 281 2.76 7.21 -9.52
CA GLY A 281 3.68 7.73 -8.49
C GLY A 281 4.97 6.93 -8.40
N ARG A 282 4.89 5.60 -8.49
CA ARG A 282 6.05 4.70 -8.58
C ARG A 282 6.92 5.01 -9.80
N ALA A 283 6.33 5.15 -10.98
CA ALA A 283 7.08 5.47 -12.20
C ALA A 283 7.75 6.85 -12.13
N GLU A 284 7.06 7.83 -11.54
CA GLU A 284 7.62 9.17 -11.34
C GLU A 284 8.76 9.17 -10.32
N PHE A 285 8.60 8.46 -9.19
CA PHE A 285 9.66 8.27 -8.20
C PHE A 285 10.91 7.64 -8.81
N LEU A 286 10.77 6.56 -9.59
CA LEU A 286 11.90 5.89 -10.24
C LEU A 286 12.59 6.81 -11.26
N ARG A 287 11.81 7.53 -12.07
CA ARG A 287 12.35 8.49 -13.06
C ARG A 287 13.10 9.64 -12.39
N GLU A 288 12.59 10.16 -11.28
CA GLU A 288 13.26 11.21 -10.55
C GLU A 288 14.53 10.65 -9.87
N ALA A 289 14.47 9.44 -9.30
CA ALA A 289 15.63 8.79 -8.69
C ALA A 289 16.81 8.64 -9.67
N GLU A 290 16.54 8.30 -10.93
CA GLU A 290 17.55 8.21 -11.99
C GLU A 290 18.26 9.54 -12.28
N ARG A 291 17.64 10.69 -11.99
CA ARG A 291 18.28 12.01 -12.16
C ARG A 291 19.26 12.33 -11.05
N HIS A 292 19.12 11.70 -9.89
CA HIS A 292 19.91 11.97 -8.69
C HIS A 292 20.96 10.90 -8.39
N LEU A 293 21.02 9.83 -9.19
CA LEU A 293 21.97 8.73 -9.04
C LEU A 293 22.82 8.56 -10.31
N ASP A 294 24.10 8.27 -10.14
CA ASP A 294 25.02 7.99 -11.25
C ASP A 294 24.71 6.63 -11.94
N GLU A 295 24.05 5.71 -11.25
CA GLU A 295 23.59 4.43 -11.82
C GLU A 295 22.11 4.20 -11.46
N PRO A 296 21.32 3.61 -12.39
CA PRO A 296 19.90 3.39 -12.18
C PRO A 296 19.63 2.38 -11.05
N LEU A 297 18.44 2.48 -10.45
CA LEU A 297 18.00 1.52 -9.44
C LEU A 297 17.75 0.15 -10.09
N PRO A 298 18.18 -0.97 -9.47
CA PRO A 298 17.95 -2.31 -9.99
C PRO A 298 16.53 -2.79 -9.67
N VAL A 299 15.53 -2.15 -10.29
CA VAL A 299 14.11 -2.48 -10.14
C VAL A 299 13.60 -3.07 -11.46
N PRO A 300 12.98 -4.27 -11.46
CA PRO A 300 12.36 -4.79 -12.67
C PRO A 300 11.25 -3.86 -13.16
N HIS A 301 11.25 -3.59 -14.47
CA HIS A 301 10.22 -2.82 -15.17
C HIS A 301 8.91 -3.60 -15.27
#